data_AF-A0A9D8JN83-F1
#
_entry.id   AF-A0A9D8JN83-F1
#
_cell.length_a   1.000
_cell.length_b   1.000
_cell.length_c   1.000
_cell.angle_alpha   90.00
_cell.angle_beta   90.00
_cell.angle_gamma   90.00
#
_symmetry.space_group_name_H-M   'P 1'
#
loop_
_entity.id
_entity.type
_entity.pdbx_description
1 polymer ?
#
loop_
_entity_poly.entity_id
_entity_poly.type
_entity_poly.pdbx_seq_one_letter_code
_entity_poly.pdbx_strand_id
1 'polypeptide(L)' 'MNKQERLNELKAKLEELRKRDPSHCSGTETFVGHTGHTMSPELFQQIEALEEEIKKLEKS' A
#
# COMPACT_ATOMS: atom_id res chain seq x y z
N MET A 1 21.46 8.83 5.23
CA MET A 1 20.16 8.60 4.57
C MET A 1 19.73 9.88 3.89
N ASN A 2 19.66 9.87 2.57
CA ASN A 2 19.18 11.00 1.81
C ASN A 2 17.63 11.07 1.88
N LYS A 3 17.07 12.28 1.76
CA LYS A 3 15.62 12.48 1.67
C LYS A 3 14.99 11.64 0.56
N GLN A 4 15.71 11.51 -0.56
CA GLN A 4 15.30 10.72 -1.73
C GLN A 4 15.27 9.21 -1.42
N GLU A 5 16.29 8.69 -0.71
CA GLU A 5 16.34 7.29 -0.29
C GLU A 5 15.17 6.96 0.63
N ARG A 6 14.91 7.81 1.64
CA ARG A 6 13.81 7.59 2.58
C ARG A 6 12.45 7.63 1.90
N LEU A 7 12.26 8.50 0.91
CA LEU A 7 11.06 8.52 0.07
C LEU A 7 10.88 7.22 -0.73
N ASN A 8 11.97 6.72 -1.33
CA ASN A 8 11.92 5.47 -2.08
C ASN A 8 11.61 4.28 -1.17
N GLU A 9 12.19 4.22 0.04
CA GLU A 9 11.88 3.17 1.01
C GLU A 9 10.41 3.18 1.45
N LEU A 10 9.85 4.36 1.72
CA LEU A 10 8.45 4.50 2.10
C LEU A 10 7.50 4.12 0.95
N LYS A 11 7.80 4.54 -0.28
CA LYS A 11 7.04 4.17 -1.49
C LYS A 11 7.13 2.66 -1.76
N ALA A 12 8.29 2.05 -1.58
CA ALA A 12 8.47 0.60 -1.73
C ALA A 12 7.66 -0.19 -0.69
N LYS A 13 7.66 0.24 0.58
CA LYS A 13 6.82 -0.36 1.63
C LYS A 13 5.33 -0.24 1.33
N LEU A 14 4.90 0.93 0.86
CA LEU A 14 3.51 1.16 0.45
C LEU A 14 3.10 0.21 -0.69
N GLU A 15 3.96 0.05 -1.69
CA GLU A 15 3.71 -0.86 -2.81
C GLU A 15 3.68 -2.33 -2.35
N GLU A 16 4.57 -2.74 -1.44
CA GLU A 16 4.56 -4.08 -0.87
C GLU A 16 3.28 -4.36 -0.07
N LEU A 17 2.82 -3.40 0.74
CA LEU A 17 1.56 -3.53 1.49
C LEU A 17 0.35 -3.59 0.57
N ARG A 18 0.34 -2.82 -0.53
CA ARG A 18 -0.70 -2.91 -1.58
C ARG A 18 -0.67 -4.24 -2.33
N LYS A 19 0.51 -4.84 -2.52
CA LYS A 19 0.71 -6.14 -3.18
C LYS A 19 0.42 -7.33 -2.27
N ARG A 20 0.52 -7.17 -0.95
CA ARG A 20 0.13 -8.20 0.04
C ARG A 20 -1.36 -8.50 0.07
N ASP A 21 -2.18 -7.71 -0.64
CA ASP A 21 -3.57 -8.08 -0.90
C ASP A 21 -3.65 -9.10 -2.06
N PRO A 22 -4.05 -10.36 -1.80
CA PRO A 22 -4.19 -11.38 -2.84
C PRO A 22 -5.28 -11.08 -3.87
N SER A 23 -6.15 -10.07 -3.67
CA SER A 23 -7.12 -9.64 -4.69
C SER A 23 -6.49 -8.80 -5.80
N HIS A 24 -5.23 -8.38 -5.67
CA HIS A 24 -4.53 -7.56 -6.67
C HIS A 24 -3.34 -8.28 -7.34
N CYS A 25 -3.21 -9.60 -7.16
CA CYS A 25 -2.35 -10.43 -8.00
C CYS A 25 -3.21 -11.07 -9.11
N SER A 26 -3.52 -10.30 -10.15
CA SER A 26 -4.14 -10.85 -11.37
C SER A 26 -3.18 -11.82 -12.05
N GLY A 27 -3.40 -13.11 -11.78
CA GLY A 27 -2.81 -14.20 -12.54
C GLY A 27 -3.78 -15.36 -12.80
N THR A 28 -5.00 -15.33 -12.23
CA THR A 28 -5.99 -16.39 -12.47
C THR A 28 -7.36 -15.80 -12.66
N GLU A 29 -7.81 -15.82 -13.90
CA GLU A 29 -9.20 -15.73 -14.32
C GLU A 29 -10.02 -16.79 -13.57
N THR A 30 -10.59 -16.46 -12.41
CA THR A 30 -11.69 -17.26 -11.86
C THR A 30 -12.51 -16.48 -10.84
N PHE A 31 -13.71 -16.17 -11.28
CA PHE A 31 -14.95 -16.29 -10.52
C PHE A 31 -15.31 -15.22 -9.48
N VAL A 32 -16.36 -14.50 -9.85
CA VAL A 32 -17.17 -13.58 -9.06
C VAL A 32 -17.76 -14.29 -7.83
N GLY A 33 -17.65 -13.70 -6.64
CA GLY A 33 -18.49 -14.08 -5.50
C GLY A 33 -17.86 -13.92 -4.13
N HIS A 34 -17.52 -12.69 -3.71
CA HIS A 34 -17.60 -12.29 -2.30
C HIS A 34 -17.57 -10.77 -2.22
N THR A 35 -18.76 -10.19 -2.05
CA THR A 35 -18.94 -8.85 -1.51
C THR A 35 -18.25 -8.79 -0.14
N GLY A 36 -17.17 -8.02 -0.01
CA GLY A 36 -16.67 -7.59 1.31
C GLY A 36 -15.34 -8.14 1.81
N HIS A 37 -14.37 -8.49 0.96
CA HIS A 37 -12.97 -8.48 1.41
C HIS A 37 -12.44 -7.05 1.37
N THR A 38 -13.03 -6.19 2.20
CA THR A 38 -12.47 -4.88 2.50
C THR A 38 -11.13 -5.11 3.18
N MET A 39 -10.08 -4.55 2.59
CA MET A 39 -8.78 -4.32 3.19
C MET A 39 -8.88 -4.25 4.73
N SER A 40 -8.12 -5.06 5.46
CA SER A 40 -8.17 -5.04 6.92
C SER A 40 -7.99 -3.59 7.41
N PRO A 41 -8.82 -3.09 8.33
CA PRO A 41 -8.77 -1.69 8.76
C PRO A 41 -7.38 -1.30 9.27
N GLU A 42 -6.63 -2.25 9.85
CA GLU A 42 -5.24 -2.08 10.24
C GLU A 42 -4.29 -1.85 9.04
N LEU A 43 -4.47 -2.59 7.94
CA LEU A 43 -3.69 -2.40 6.72
C LEU A 43 -4.03 -1.05 6.08
N PHE A 44 -5.31 -0.65 6.09
CA PHE A 44 -5.75 0.65 5.58
C PHE A 44 -5.09 1.80 6.35
N GLN A 45 -5.10 1.72 7.69
CA GLN A 45 -4.42 2.69 8.56
C GLN A 45 -2.91 2.74 8.31
N GLN A 46 -2.27 1.58 8.07
CA GLN A 46 -0.84 1.55 7.73
C GLN A 46 -0.54 2.22 6.38
N ILE A 47 -1.38 2.01 5.37
CA ILE A 47 -1.24 2.69 4.07
C ILE A 47 -1.45 4.20 4.23
N GLU A 48 -2.52 4.63 4.90
CA GLU A 48 -2.82 6.05 5.09
C GLU A 48 -1.69 6.78 5.83
N ALA A 49 -1.14 6.17 6.89
CA ALA A 49 0.00 6.71 7.62
C ALA A 49 1.26 6.84 6.75
N LEU A 50 1.53 5.86 5.89
CA LEU A 50 2.65 5.91 4.94
C LEU A 50 2.45 6.97 3.87
N GLU A 51 1.23 7.13 3.32
CA GLU A 51 0.93 8.18 2.34
C GLU A 51 1.08 9.57 2.94
N GLU A 52 0.63 9.77 4.19
CA GLU A 52 0.80 11.03 4.89
C GLU A 52 2.28 11.35 5.16
N GLU A 53 3.07 10.36 5.57
CA GLU A 53 4.51 10.53 5.80
C GLU A 53 5.27 10.85 4.51
N ILE A 54 4.95 10.16 3.41
CA ILE A 54 5.49 10.46 2.07
C ILE A 54 5.15 11.89 1.68
N LYS A 55 3.89 12.31 1.82
CA LYS A 55 3.41 13.65 1.46
C LYS A 55 4.08 14.74 2.30
N LYS A 56 4.30 14.49 3.60
CA LYS A 56 5.06 15.39 4.48
C LYS A 56 6.51 15.49 4.02
N LEU A 57 7.15 14.36 3.68
CA LEU A 57 8.52 14.38 3.16
C LEU A 57 8.61 15.11 1.82
N GLU A 58 7.67 14.91 0.90
CA GLU A 58 7.69 15.58 -0.41
C GLU A 58 7.53 17.10 -0.31
N LYS A 59 6.78 17.58 0.70
CA LYS A 59 6.56 19.01 0.94
C LYS A 59 7.58 19.70 1.84
N SER A 60 8.38 18.94 2.60
CA SER A 60 9.43 19.46 3.49
C SER A 60 10.71 19.81 2.74
#